data_AF-A0AAD3D2R5-F1
#
_entry.id   AF-A0AAD3D2R5-F1
#
_cell.length_a   1.000
_cell.length_b   1.000
_cell.length_c   1.000
_cell.angle_alpha   90.00
_cell.angle_beta   90.00
_cell.angle_gamma   90.00
#
_symmetry.space_group_name_H-M   'P 1'
#
loop_
_entity.id
_entity.type
_entity.pdbx_description
1 polymer ?
#
loop_
_entity_poly.entity_id
_entity_poly.type
_entity_poly.pdbx_seq_one_letter_code
_entity_poly.pdbx_strand_id
1 'polypeptide(L)'
;MEQQQCSNPKCQTSSTTLKKCTRCYKASYCNTKCQSQHWKIHKKECTNIIINEVHTPYPDQPRNLHHESQEINRKAGETAKATKKALKQGIPILTISSTAQGMVMPNAPLPDGVPYNFALKQQAQNYFATGVSSKEGNLGNLKYEKVYRDYYDGILELEEEWMTFFAHVENYIHAENTCGILGTLATVYRQRGDEESHKLCEQVLNMEEKVLKIYKMSVDAIDNPATYHCYEGLEYKYNIIRFNLYLQQDRLKECEPVIRKLLEFEVKKNLDFDNQNYLWVLTTIGVVPSPENVFHLTKGQIRKLLQKFRDMQQSNIGQRETQEIQQRVALMQCSSCGVNEGSIGEFKACSRCSKIYYCSRDCQKKDWKTHKKVCNKK
;
A
#
# COMPACT_ATOMS: atom_id res chain seq x y z
N MET A 1 26.21 23.10 36.02
CA MET A 1 25.76 21.71 35.78
C MET A 1 26.84 20.79 36.33
N GLU A 2 26.51 19.90 37.27
CA GLU A 2 27.47 18.99 37.89
C GLU A 2 27.92 17.92 36.88
N GLN A 3 29.24 17.75 36.70
CA GLN A 3 29.78 16.74 35.78
C GLN A 3 29.76 15.36 36.45
N GLN A 4 29.20 14.36 35.78
CA GLN A 4 29.19 12.98 36.28
C GLN A 4 30.41 12.22 35.74
N GLN A 5 31.02 11.39 36.59
CA GLN A 5 32.18 10.59 36.22
C GLN A 5 31.75 9.23 35.65
N CYS A 6 32.49 8.73 34.65
CA CYS A 6 32.27 7.40 34.11
C CYS A 6 32.46 6.31 35.17
N SER A 7 31.51 5.37 35.26
CA SER A 7 31.55 4.25 36.20
C SER A 7 32.61 3.19 35.88
N ASN A 8 33.37 3.31 34.79
CA ASN A 8 34.50 2.43 34.52
C ASN A 8 35.72 2.91 35.32
N PRO A 9 36.26 2.14 36.29
CA PRO A 9 37.36 2.58 37.15
C PRO A 9 38.67 2.85 36.38
N LYS A 10 38.78 2.37 35.13
CA LYS A 10 39.92 2.65 34.24
C LYS A 10 39.72 3.91 33.37
N CYS A 11 38.64 4.66 33.59
CA CYS A 11 38.27 5.84 32.81
C CYS A 11 38.05 7.03 33.77
N GLN A 12 38.77 8.12 33.52
CA GLN A 12 38.67 9.37 34.31
C GLN A 12 37.84 10.43 33.58
N THR A 13 37.06 10.05 32.56
CA THR A 13 36.23 10.99 31.81
C THR A 13 35.02 11.41 32.64
N SER A 14 34.90 12.72 32.87
CA SER A 14 33.72 13.37 33.44
C SER A 14 33.00 14.15 32.35
N SER A 15 31.69 14.00 32.27
CA SER A 15 30.85 14.68 31.28
C SER A 15 29.45 14.90 31.85
N THR A 16 28.76 15.91 31.32
CA THR A 16 27.34 16.16 31.60
C THR A 16 26.42 15.22 30.80
N THR A 17 26.94 14.47 29.81
CA THR A 17 26.17 13.65 28.86
C THR A 17 26.62 12.19 28.82
N LEU A 18 26.74 11.54 29.99
CA LEU A 18 27.06 10.11 30.07
C LEU A 18 25.83 9.23 29.79
N LYS A 19 26.04 8.10 29.10
CA LYS A 19 24.99 7.12 28.80
C LYS A 19 24.81 6.13 29.96
N LYS A 20 23.60 6.04 30.49
CA LYS A 20 23.27 5.15 31.63
C LYS A 20 23.10 3.69 31.18
N CYS A 21 23.36 2.75 32.09
CA CYS A 21 23.05 1.34 31.89
C CYS A 21 21.53 1.17 31.71
N THR A 22 21.11 0.60 30.58
CA THR A 22 19.68 0.45 30.23
C THR A 22 18.93 -0.57 31.09
N ARG A 23 19.64 -1.36 31.91
CA ARG A 23 19.04 -2.40 32.77
C ARG A 23 18.78 -1.94 34.20
N CYS A 24 19.67 -1.13 34.78
CA CYS A 24 19.56 -0.69 36.17
C CYS A 24 19.60 0.83 36.34
N TYR A 25 20.00 1.58 35.32
CA TYR A 25 20.18 3.04 35.33
C TYR A 25 21.13 3.62 36.40
N LYS A 26 21.76 2.77 37.25
CA LYS A 26 22.66 3.16 38.34
C LYS A 26 24.10 3.46 37.90
N ALA A 27 24.54 2.95 36.76
CA ALA A 27 25.91 3.17 36.24
C ALA A 27 25.88 3.98 34.93
N SER A 28 26.86 4.86 34.73
CA SER A 28 26.95 5.82 33.62
C SER A 28 28.28 5.72 32.88
N TYR A 29 28.27 5.76 31.55
CA TYR A 29 29.43 5.52 30.70
C TYR A 29 29.61 6.57 29.60
N CYS A 30 30.85 6.94 29.31
CA CYS A 30 31.16 7.86 28.22
C CYS A 30 31.01 7.19 26.84
N ASN A 31 31.17 5.86 26.78
CA ASN A 31 31.00 5.06 25.57
C ASN A 31 30.78 3.58 25.87
N THR A 32 30.39 2.83 24.84
CA THR A 32 30.09 1.38 24.87
C THR A 32 31.31 0.54 25.27
N LYS A 33 32.54 1.02 24.99
CA LYS A 33 33.78 0.32 25.39
C LYS A 33 33.95 0.34 26.91
N CYS A 34 33.69 1.47 27.56
CA CYS A 34 33.75 1.59 29.02
C CYS A 34 32.66 0.76 29.71
N GLN A 35 31.45 0.72 29.14
CA GLN A 35 30.38 -0.16 29.62
C GLN A 35 30.80 -1.63 29.56
N SER A 36 31.36 -2.08 28.44
CA SER A 36 31.78 -3.48 28.24
C SER A 36 32.92 -3.89 29.17
N GLN A 37 33.86 -2.99 29.44
CA GLN A 37 34.95 -3.23 30.38
C GLN A 37 34.45 -3.32 31.83
N HIS A 38 33.57 -2.40 32.24
CA HIS A 38 32.98 -2.39 33.57
C HIS A 38 31.98 -3.54 33.79
N TRP A 39 31.32 -4.03 32.73
CA TRP A 39 30.33 -5.11 32.79
C TRP A 39 30.84 -6.38 33.46
N LYS A 40 32.14 -6.68 33.35
CA LYS A 40 32.76 -7.85 34.01
C LYS A 40 32.54 -7.86 35.53
N ILE A 41 32.46 -6.67 36.13
CA ILE A 41 32.26 -6.46 37.58
C ILE A 41 30.80 -6.10 37.84
N HIS A 42 30.28 -5.07 37.14
CA HIS A 42 28.94 -4.52 37.34
C HIS A 42 27.80 -5.53 37.19
N LYS A 43 27.96 -6.56 36.34
CA LYS A 43 26.90 -7.56 36.09
C LYS A 43 26.41 -8.27 37.35
N LYS A 44 27.24 -8.39 38.38
CA LYS A 44 26.89 -9.04 39.66
C LYS A 44 25.92 -8.19 40.49
N GLU A 45 25.90 -6.88 40.27
CA GLU A 45 25.14 -5.89 41.04
C GLU A 45 24.05 -5.21 40.17
N CYS A 46 23.91 -5.63 38.91
CA CYS A 46 22.97 -5.06 37.95
C CYS A 46 21.58 -5.69 38.12
N THR A 47 20.82 -5.20 39.11
CA THR A 47 19.43 -5.59 39.36
C THR A 47 18.46 -4.71 38.57
N ASN A 48 17.46 -5.32 37.92
CA ASN A 48 16.42 -4.61 37.17
C ASN A 48 15.63 -3.69 38.10
N ILE A 49 15.55 -2.40 37.79
CA ILE A 49 14.63 -1.49 38.50
C ILE A 49 13.37 -1.44 37.65
N ILE A 50 12.32 -2.17 38.07
CA ILE A 50 10.97 -1.90 37.60
C ILE A 50 10.60 -0.54 38.20
N ILE A 51 10.46 0.49 37.37
CA ILE A 51 10.01 1.81 37.81
C ILE A 51 8.50 1.69 38.01
N ASN A 52 8.07 1.41 39.24
CA ASN A 52 6.67 1.52 39.67
C ASN A 52 6.34 2.98 40.01
N GLU A 53 5.10 3.35 39.73
CA GLU A 53 4.53 4.69 39.48
C GLU A 53 4.50 5.67 40.67
N VAL A 54 4.32 6.97 40.36
CA VAL A 54 3.71 7.96 41.27
C VAL A 54 2.19 7.93 41.03
N HIS A 55 1.46 7.41 42.01
CA HIS A 55 0.00 7.47 42.11
C HIS A 55 -0.49 8.89 42.46
N THR A 56 -1.58 9.32 41.82
CA THR A 56 -2.58 10.23 42.43
C THR A 56 -3.89 9.44 42.64
N PRO A 57 -4.71 9.76 43.66
CA PRO A 57 -5.74 8.84 44.14
C PRO A 57 -7.11 9.13 43.52
N TYR A 58 -7.76 8.12 42.92
CA TYR A 58 -9.24 8.03 42.78
C TYR A 58 -9.66 6.53 42.76
N PRO A 59 -10.88 6.18 43.21
CA PRO A 59 -11.18 4.89 43.82
C PRO A 59 -11.66 3.79 42.86
N ASP A 60 -11.24 2.57 43.21
CA ASP A 60 -11.75 1.22 42.93
C ASP A 60 -12.78 0.99 41.81
N GLN A 61 -12.32 0.35 40.72
CA GLN A 61 -13.11 -0.64 39.98
C GLN A 61 -12.23 -1.83 39.53
N PRO A 62 -12.68 -3.09 39.70
CA PRO A 62 -11.89 -4.26 39.30
C PRO A 62 -12.13 -4.62 37.82
N ARG A 63 -11.07 -4.79 37.02
CA ARG A 63 -11.16 -5.41 35.68
C ARG A 63 -9.88 -6.18 35.27
N ASN A 64 -9.99 -7.51 35.30
CA ASN A 64 -9.50 -8.50 34.33
C ASN A 64 -8.05 -8.45 33.73
N LEU A 65 -7.01 -8.31 34.56
CA LEU A 65 -5.59 -8.41 34.13
C LEU A 65 -5.17 -9.75 33.49
N HIS A 66 -5.90 -10.85 33.73
CA HIS A 66 -5.49 -12.18 33.25
C HIS A 66 -5.85 -12.44 31.79
N HIS A 67 -6.98 -11.91 31.31
CA HIS A 67 -7.42 -12.04 29.92
C HIS A 67 -6.51 -11.24 28.97
N GLU A 68 -6.09 -10.04 29.41
CA GLU A 68 -5.22 -9.14 28.66
C GLU A 68 -3.82 -9.74 28.45
N SER A 69 -3.24 -10.36 29.49
CA SER A 69 -1.96 -11.07 29.40
C SER A 69 -2.01 -12.29 28.47
N GLN A 70 -3.12 -13.03 28.46
CA GLN A 70 -3.29 -14.17 27.55
C GLN A 70 -3.44 -13.71 26.10
N GLU A 71 -4.13 -12.59 25.87
CA GLU A 71 -4.30 -12.03 24.54
C GLU A 71 -2.99 -11.44 23.98
N ILE A 72 -2.18 -10.77 24.81
CA ILE A 72 -0.85 -10.30 24.45
C ILE A 72 0.06 -11.47 24.05
N ASN A 73 0.05 -12.56 24.82
CA ASN A 73 0.84 -13.75 24.51
C ASN A 73 0.35 -14.47 23.25
N ARG A 74 -0.97 -14.48 22.99
CA ARG A 74 -1.55 -15.00 21.75
C ARG A 74 -1.09 -14.18 20.54
N LYS A 75 -1.22 -12.85 20.61
CA LYS A 75 -0.79 -11.91 19.56
C LYS A 75 0.72 -12.03 19.30
N ALA A 76 1.55 -12.08 20.33
CA ALA A 76 2.99 -12.31 20.19
C ALA A 76 3.33 -13.66 19.52
N GLY A 77 2.58 -14.72 19.84
CA GLY A 77 2.69 -16.03 19.20
C GLY A 77 2.28 -16.03 17.73
N GLU A 78 1.27 -15.24 17.36
CA GLU A 78 0.80 -15.05 15.99
C GLU A 78 1.79 -14.23 15.16
N THR A 79 2.31 -13.13 15.72
CA THR A 79 3.40 -12.35 15.13
C THR A 79 4.62 -13.21 14.87
N ALA A 80 5.07 -14.01 15.85
CA ALA A 80 6.21 -14.90 15.66
C ALA A 80 5.98 -15.98 14.57
N LYS A 81 4.76 -16.53 14.47
CA LYS A 81 4.38 -17.46 13.40
C LYS A 81 4.36 -16.79 12.04
N ALA A 82 3.80 -15.58 11.94
CA ALA A 82 3.74 -14.79 10.73
C ALA A 82 5.13 -14.36 10.24
N THR A 83 5.99 -13.85 11.13
CA THR A 83 7.39 -13.53 10.82
C THR A 83 8.14 -14.77 10.34
N LYS A 84 7.95 -15.93 10.99
CA LYS A 84 8.57 -17.19 10.57
C LYS A 84 8.03 -17.70 9.23
N LYS A 85 6.74 -17.49 8.92
CA LYS A 85 6.12 -17.79 7.63
C LYS A 85 6.64 -16.87 6.53
N ALA A 86 6.74 -15.57 6.79
CA ALA A 86 7.31 -14.57 5.90
C ALA A 86 8.79 -14.85 5.59
N LEU A 87 9.59 -15.19 6.61
CA LEU A 87 10.97 -15.64 6.46
C LEU A 87 11.09 -16.91 5.60
N LYS A 88 10.23 -17.91 5.83
CA LYS A 88 10.17 -19.14 5.01
C LYS A 88 9.76 -18.87 3.56
N GLN A 89 9.01 -17.81 3.31
CA GLN A 89 8.61 -17.34 1.98
C GLN A 89 9.63 -16.38 1.35
N GLY A 90 10.76 -16.12 2.03
CA GLY A 90 11.82 -15.25 1.51
C GLY A 90 11.48 -13.76 1.52
N ILE A 91 10.48 -13.34 2.31
CA ILE A 91 10.10 -11.94 2.46
C ILE A 91 11.16 -11.26 3.36
N PRO A 92 11.87 -10.23 2.88
CA PRO A 92 12.97 -9.61 3.61
C PRO A 92 12.48 -8.94 4.90
N ILE A 93 13.41 -8.88 5.83
CA ILE A 93 13.14 -8.63 7.23
C ILE A 93 12.98 -7.12 7.48
N LEU A 94 11.89 -6.79 8.16
CA LEU A 94 11.33 -5.47 8.43
C LEU A 94 12.33 -4.47 9.04
N THR A 95 12.61 -3.38 8.32
CA THR A 95 12.82 -2.07 8.97
C THR A 95 11.49 -1.33 8.97
N ILE A 96 10.88 -1.15 10.14
CA ILE A 96 9.71 -0.28 10.26
C ILE A 96 10.21 1.16 10.37
N SER A 97 10.62 1.77 9.26
CA SER A 97 10.96 3.20 9.26
C SER A 97 9.70 4.03 9.13
N SER A 98 9.63 5.13 9.89
CA SER A 98 8.58 6.15 9.78
C SER A 98 7.17 5.73 10.21
N THR A 99 7.06 4.83 11.19
CA THR A 99 5.80 4.60 11.91
C THR A 99 5.81 5.32 13.26
N ALA A 100 4.62 5.58 13.79
CA ALA A 100 4.40 6.08 15.16
C ALA A 100 5.09 5.22 16.23
N GLN A 101 5.21 3.92 15.98
CA GLN A 101 5.82 2.96 16.90
C GLN A 101 7.37 2.91 16.82
N GLY A 102 8.00 3.79 16.03
CA GLY A 102 9.45 3.90 15.91
C GLY A 102 10.12 2.85 15.01
N MET A 103 11.45 2.85 15.00
CA MET A 103 12.26 1.94 14.16
C MET A 103 12.44 0.57 14.80
N VAL A 104 12.17 -0.47 14.01
CA VAL A 104 12.35 -1.87 14.42
C VAL A 104 13.42 -2.52 13.57
N MET A 105 14.34 -3.20 14.24
CA MET A 105 15.42 -3.92 13.59
C MET A 105 14.89 -5.18 12.90
N PRO A 106 15.58 -5.63 11.84
CA PRO A 106 15.33 -6.93 11.27
C PRO A 106 15.28 -8.06 12.34
N ASN A 107 14.17 -8.80 12.40
CA ASN A 107 13.88 -9.96 13.27
C ASN A 107 13.48 -9.62 14.72
N ALA A 108 13.29 -8.35 15.05
CA ALA A 108 12.62 -7.96 16.28
C ALA A 108 11.09 -8.16 16.15
N PRO A 109 10.38 -8.41 17.27
CA PRO A 109 8.92 -8.45 17.26
C PRO A 109 8.35 -7.12 16.77
N LEU A 110 7.22 -7.18 16.06
CA LEU A 110 6.49 -5.98 15.67
C LEU A 110 5.98 -5.27 16.94
N PRO A 111 6.03 -3.93 17.00
CA PRO A 111 5.46 -3.18 18.10
C PRO A 111 3.94 -3.32 18.14
N ASP A 112 3.37 -3.11 19.33
CA ASP A 112 1.92 -3.10 19.49
C ASP A 112 1.28 -2.04 18.58
N GLY A 113 0.20 -2.43 17.90
CA GLY A 113 -0.50 -1.59 16.94
C GLY A 113 0.00 -1.68 15.50
N VAL A 114 1.09 -2.40 15.21
CA VAL A 114 1.52 -2.69 13.82
C VAL A 114 0.94 -4.04 13.36
N PRO A 115 0.17 -4.10 12.25
CA PRO A 115 -0.40 -5.34 11.75
C PRO A 115 0.67 -6.41 11.50
N TYR A 116 0.41 -7.67 11.89
CA TYR A 116 1.46 -8.70 11.84
C TYR A 116 1.96 -8.99 10.41
N ASN A 117 1.11 -8.71 9.41
CA ASN A 117 1.41 -8.91 8.00
C ASN A 117 1.98 -7.65 7.33
N PHE A 118 2.46 -6.66 8.09
CA PHE A 118 3.08 -5.42 7.59
C PHE A 118 4.21 -5.66 6.58
N ALA A 119 4.87 -6.82 6.63
CA ALA A 119 5.87 -7.21 5.63
C ALA A 119 5.31 -7.23 4.19
N LEU A 120 4.02 -7.56 4.01
CA LEU A 120 3.34 -7.50 2.70
C LEU A 120 3.27 -6.06 2.18
N LYS A 121 2.94 -5.09 3.05
CA LYS A 121 2.96 -3.66 2.72
C LYS A 121 4.33 -3.21 2.27
N GLN A 122 5.37 -3.57 3.03
CA GLN A 122 6.74 -3.18 2.70
C GLN A 122 7.20 -3.79 1.37
N GLN A 123 6.87 -5.06 1.14
CA GLN A 123 7.14 -5.73 -0.12
C GLN A 123 6.42 -5.02 -1.28
N ALA A 124 5.12 -4.78 -1.17
CA ALA A 124 4.32 -4.09 -2.17
C ALA A 124 4.87 -2.69 -2.45
N GLN A 125 5.23 -1.91 -1.43
CA GLN A 125 5.82 -0.58 -1.60
C GLN A 125 7.17 -0.62 -2.33
N ASN A 126 8.05 -1.58 -2.01
CA ASN A 126 9.34 -1.72 -2.68
C ASN A 126 9.16 -2.04 -4.17
N TYR A 127 8.22 -2.93 -4.49
CA TYR A 127 7.87 -3.24 -5.89
C TYR A 127 7.20 -2.07 -6.61
N PHE A 128 6.37 -1.32 -5.90
CA PHE A 128 5.76 -0.09 -6.41
C PHE A 128 6.82 0.95 -6.77
N ALA A 129 7.80 1.20 -5.89
CA ALA A 129 8.88 2.15 -6.10
C ALA A 129 9.88 1.74 -7.20
N THR A 130 10.12 0.43 -7.38
CA THR A 130 11.06 -0.09 -8.39
C THR A 130 10.42 -0.26 -9.78
N GLY A 131 9.10 -0.14 -9.89
CA GLY A 131 8.41 -0.16 -11.18
C GLY A 131 8.52 1.17 -11.89
N VAL A 132 9.66 1.42 -12.52
CA VAL A 132 9.72 2.47 -13.54
C VAL A 132 8.78 2.04 -14.68
N SER A 133 7.88 2.93 -15.11
CA SER A 133 7.22 2.85 -16.41
C SER A 133 8.27 3.09 -17.49
N SER A 134 9.22 2.15 -17.63
CA SER A 134 10.25 2.23 -18.65
C SER A 134 9.61 1.74 -19.95
N LYS A 135 9.08 2.71 -20.71
CA LYS A 135 8.54 2.60 -22.07
C LYS A 135 7.11 2.06 -22.17
N GLU A 136 6.24 2.95 -22.66
CA GLU A 136 4.97 2.68 -23.36
C GLU A 136 3.78 2.17 -22.52
N GLY A 137 3.14 3.12 -21.84
CA GLY A 137 1.72 3.04 -21.48
C GLY A 137 1.43 3.64 -20.13
N ASN A 138 0.42 4.51 -20.05
CA ASN A 138 -0.19 5.02 -18.81
C ASN A 138 -0.97 3.90 -18.06
N LEU A 139 -0.39 2.69 -17.99
CA LEU A 139 -1.05 1.47 -17.58
C LEU A 139 -0.78 1.09 -16.11
N GLY A 140 0.04 1.86 -15.40
CA GLY A 140 0.48 1.53 -14.05
C GLY A 140 1.51 0.38 -14.04
N ASN A 141 2.01 0.06 -12.86
CA ASN A 141 3.02 -0.98 -12.68
C ASN A 141 2.36 -2.37 -12.72
N LEU A 142 2.07 -2.88 -13.92
CA LEU A 142 1.40 -4.17 -14.15
C LEU A 142 2.22 -5.40 -13.70
N LYS A 143 3.53 -5.23 -13.47
CA LYS A 143 4.49 -6.32 -13.29
C LYS A 143 4.33 -7.07 -11.97
N TYR A 144 3.75 -6.43 -10.95
CA TYR A 144 3.72 -6.96 -9.59
C TYR A 144 2.30 -7.10 -9.04
N GLU A 145 1.32 -7.31 -9.93
CA GLU A 145 -0.09 -7.51 -9.56
C GLU A 145 -0.26 -8.52 -8.42
N LYS A 146 0.41 -9.68 -8.49
CA LYS A 146 0.32 -10.70 -7.44
C LYS A 146 0.73 -10.14 -6.07
N VAL A 147 1.79 -9.35 -6.01
CA VAL A 147 2.27 -8.76 -4.74
C VAL A 147 1.26 -7.76 -4.19
N TYR A 148 0.67 -6.95 -5.05
CA TYR A 148 -0.36 -5.99 -4.64
C TYR A 148 -1.63 -6.69 -4.17
N ARG A 149 -2.05 -7.77 -4.85
CA ARG A 149 -3.16 -8.62 -4.41
C ARG A 149 -2.86 -9.28 -3.08
N ASP A 150 -1.70 -9.92 -2.92
CA ASP A 150 -1.32 -10.57 -1.67
C ASP A 150 -1.36 -9.55 -0.49
N TYR A 151 -0.94 -8.30 -0.72
CA TYR A 151 -1.06 -7.23 0.27
C TYR A 151 -2.53 -6.84 0.53
N TYR A 152 -3.33 -6.65 -0.51
CA TYR A 152 -4.76 -6.35 -0.38
C TYR A 152 -5.53 -7.43 0.39
N ASP A 153 -5.29 -8.70 0.07
CA ASP A 153 -5.88 -9.84 0.78
C ASP A 153 -5.46 -9.82 2.26
N GLY A 154 -4.22 -9.42 2.55
CA GLY A 154 -3.74 -9.20 3.91
C GLY A 154 -4.42 -8.03 4.63
N ILE A 155 -4.80 -6.97 3.91
CA ILE A 155 -5.62 -5.88 4.49
C ILE A 155 -7.01 -6.41 4.84
N LEU A 156 -7.62 -7.19 3.95
CA LEU A 156 -8.94 -7.78 4.21
C LEU A 156 -8.93 -8.73 5.41
N GLU A 157 -7.88 -9.55 5.54
CA GLU A 157 -7.71 -10.47 6.68
C GLU A 157 -7.68 -9.73 8.02
N LEU A 158 -7.06 -8.54 8.06
CA LEU A 158 -6.83 -7.75 9.27
C LEU A 158 -7.38 -6.32 9.15
N GLU A 159 -8.60 -6.19 8.64
CA GLU A 159 -9.14 -4.87 8.26
C GLU A 159 -9.11 -3.88 9.43
N GLU A 160 -9.63 -4.29 10.60
CA GLU A 160 -9.70 -3.44 11.79
C GLU A 160 -8.31 -2.98 12.26
N GLU A 161 -7.34 -3.89 12.25
CA GLU A 161 -5.96 -3.61 12.67
C GLU A 161 -5.28 -2.64 11.69
N TRP A 162 -5.48 -2.83 10.39
CA TRP A 162 -4.96 -1.93 9.36
C TRP A 162 -5.61 -0.54 9.43
N MET A 163 -6.93 -0.46 9.56
CA MET A 163 -7.62 0.83 9.68
C MET A 163 -7.18 1.58 10.94
N THR A 164 -7.03 0.88 12.08
CA THR A 164 -6.50 1.46 13.32
C THR A 164 -5.06 1.95 13.14
N PHE A 165 -4.23 1.15 12.48
CA PHE A 165 -2.85 1.53 12.18
C PHE A 165 -2.77 2.78 11.30
N PHE A 166 -3.59 2.87 10.26
CA PHE A 166 -3.64 4.05 9.37
C PHE A 166 -4.22 5.29 10.07
N ALA A 167 -5.10 5.13 11.05
CA ALA A 167 -5.74 6.23 11.77
C ALA A 167 -4.78 7.03 12.66
N HIS A 168 -3.62 6.47 12.99
CA HIS A 168 -2.60 7.21 13.71
C HIS A 168 -1.96 8.26 12.79
N VAL A 169 -2.00 9.54 13.19
CA VAL A 169 -1.53 10.67 12.35
C VAL A 169 -0.09 10.50 11.87
N GLU A 170 0.81 9.99 12.71
CA GLU A 170 2.22 9.74 12.32
C GLU A 170 2.40 8.60 11.30
N ASN A 171 1.37 7.79 11.06
CA ASN A 171 1.37 6.72 10.06
C ASN A 171 0.77 7.16 8.72
N TYR A 172 0.49 8.45 8.50
CA TYR A 172 -0.14 8.98 7.29
C TYR A 172 0.54 8.52 5.99
N ILE A 173 1.88 8.44 5.99
CA ILE A 173 2.66 8.02 4.82
C ILE A 173 2.35 6.56 4.43
N HIS A 174 1.95 5.72 5.38
CA HIS A 174 1.55 4.34 5.12
C HIS A 174 0.16 4.27 4.49
N ALA A 175 -0.76 5.15 4.90
CA ALA A 175 -2.07 5.30 4.26
C ALA A 175 -1.90 5.81 2.82
N GLU A 176 -1.07 6.84 2.59
CA GLU A 176 -0.73 7.37 1.27
C GLU A 176 -0.20 6.27 0.32
N ASN A 177 0.83 5.54 0.77
CA ASN A 177 1.40 4.43 -0.01
C ASN A 177 0.35 3.35 -0.34
N THR A 178 -0.52 3.05 0.61
CA THR A 178 -1.55 2.03 0.44
C THR A 178 -2.57 2.46 -0.60
N CYS A 179 -3.03 3.73 -0.59
CA CYS A 179 -3.89 4.26 -1.66
C CYS A 179 -3.24 4.10 -3.04
N GLY A 180 -1.96 4.47 -3.19
CA GLY A 180 -1.24 4.31 -4.48
C GLY A 180 -1.15 2.85 -4.97
N ILE A 181 -0.91 1.92 -4.06
CA ILE A 181 -0.83 0.48 -4.38
C ILE A 181 -2.22 -0.07 -4.75
N LEU A 182 -3.25 0.23 -3.96
CA LEU A 182 -4.62 -0.21 -4.22
C LEU A 182 -5.16 0.38 -5.52
N GLY A 183 -4.92 1.67 -5.80
CA GLY A 183 -5.30 2.29 -7.07
C GLY A 183 -4.62 1.64 -8.28
N THR A 184 -3.38 1.16 -8.13
CA THR A 184 -2.70 0.39 -9.19
C THR A 184 -3.34 -0.97 -9.39
N LEU A 185 -3.64 -1.70 -8.32
CA LEU A 185 -4.32 -2.98 -8.40
C LEU A 185 -5.72 -2.83 -9.02
N ALA A 186 -6.50 -1.83 -8.59
CA ALA A 186 -7.79 -1.51 -9.17
C ALA A 186 -7.69 -1.17 -10.66
N THR A 187 -6.65 -0.43 -11.06
CA THR A 187 -6.40 -0.12 -12.47
C THR A 187 -6.16 -1.39 -13.30
N VAL A 188 -5.38 -2.35 -12.80
CA VAL A 188 -5.17 -3.65 -13.46
C VAL A 188 -6.50 -4.38 -13.67
N TYR A 189 -7.28 -4.51 -12.61
CA TYR A 189 -8.58 -5.21 -12.66
C TYR A 189 -9.58 -4.51 -13.60
N ARG A 190 -9.65 -3.19 -13.55
CA ARG A 190 -10.46 -2.39 -14.48
C ARG A 190 -10.07 -2.62 -15.95
N GLN A 191 -8.77 -2.68 -16.23
CA GLN A 191 -8.25 -2.83 -17.59
C GLN A 191 -8.55 -4.19 -18.23
N ARG A 192 -8.78 -5.25 -17.43
CA ARG A 192 -9.18 -6.56 -17.95
C ARG A 192 -10.58 -6.55 -18.58
N GLY A 193 -11.49 -5.76 -18.00
CA GLY A 193 -12.80 -5.47 -18.58
C GLY A 193 -13.82 -6.61 -18.54
N ASP A 194 -13.48 -7.78 -17.99
CA ASP A 194 -14.43 -8.86 -17.73
C ASP A 194 -15.23 -8.60 -16.44
N GLU A 195 -16.38 -9.27 -16.30
CA GLU A 195 -17.31 -9.06 -15.18
C GLU A 195 -16.68 -9.35 -13.81
N GLU A 196 -15.83 -10.39 -13.72
CA GLU A 196 -15.19 -10.78 -12.47
C GLU A 196 -14.12 -9.75 -12.06
N SER A 197 -13.29 -9.34 -13.00
CA SER A 197 -12.30 -8.28 -12.76
C SER A 197 -12.96 -6.94 -12.41
N HIS A 198 -14.12 -6.61 -12.99
CA HIS A 198 -14.89 -5.43 -12.58
C HIS A 198 -15.36 -5.50 -11.11
N LYS A 199 -15.82 -6.66 -10.64
CA LYS A 199 -16.21 -6.87 -9.23
C LYS A 199 -15.00 -6.72 -8.31
N LEU A 200 -13.87 -7.32 -8.66
CA LEU A 200 -12.62 -7.19 -7.90
C LEU A 200 -12.15 -5.73 -7.86
N CYS A 201 -12.23 -5.00 -8.98
CA CYS A 201 -11.91 -3.58 -9.05
C CYS A 201 -12.78 -2.76 -8.07
N GLU A 202 -14.10 -2.99 -8.06
CA GLU A 202 -15.01 -2.29 -7.15
C GLU A 202 -14.70 -2.59 -5.68
N GLN A 203 -14.37 -3.83 -5.33
CA GLN A 203 -13.96 -4.22 -3.98
C GLN A 203 -12.65 -3.54 -3.54
N VAL A 204 -11.66 -3.47 -4.43
CA VAL A 204 -10.39 -2.78 -4.14
C VAL A 204 -10.63 -1.28 -3.97
N LEU A 205 -11.42 -0.64 -4.83
CA LEU A 205 -11.76 0.78 -4.72
C LEU A 205 -12.55 1.10 -3.44
N ASN A 206 -13.44 0.21 -3.01
CA ASN A 206 -14.15 0.39 -1.74
C ASN A 206 -13.20 0.37 -0.54
N MET A 207 -12.16 -0.47 -0.57
CA MET A 207 -11.12 -0.47 0.45
C MET A 207 -10.23 0.77 0.35
N GLU A 208 -9.81 1.15 -0.86
CA GLU A 208 -9.04 2.38 -1.10
C GLU A 208 -9.79 3.60 -0.58
N GLU A 209 -11.10 3.69 -0.76
CA GLU A 209 -11.93 4.78 -0.25
C GLU A 209 -11.90 4.87 1.28
N LYS A 210 -11.91 3.72 1.99
CA LYS A 210 -11.76 3.69 3.47
C LYS A 210 -10.41 4.27 3.87
N VAL A 211 -9.33 3.79 3.25
CA VAL A 211 -7.96 4.25 3.55
C VAL A 211 -7.78 5.72 3.19
N LEU A 212 -8.35 6.17 2.07
CA LEU A 212 -8.27 7.56 1.59
C LEU A 212 -8.98 8.52 2.54
N LYS A 213 -10.14 8.13 3.11
CA LYS A 213 -10.83 8.92 4.14
C LYS A 213 -9.99 9.06 5.41
N ILE A 214 -9.35 7.97 5.86
CA ILE A 214 -8.44 8.00 7.02
C ILE A 214 -7.21 8.88 6.71
N TYR A 215 -6.68 8.77 5.49
CA TYR A 215 -5.56 9.60 5.06
C TYR A 215 -5.94 11.09 5.07
N LYS A 216 -7.14 11.44 4.60
CA LYS A 216 -7.65 12.82 4.65
C LYS A 216 -7.68 13.38 6.07
N MET A 217 -8.17 12.59 7.03
CA MET A 217 -8.18 13.00 8.45
C MET A 217 -6.77 13.29 8.96
N SER A 218 -5.79 12.48 8.58
CA SER A 218 -4.39 12.70 8.95
C SER A 218 -3.81 13.95 8.27
N VAL A 219 -4.12 14.17 6.99
CA VAL A 219 -3.69 15.35 6.23
C VAL A 219 -4.24 16.64 6.85
N ASP A 220 -5.51 16.64 7.25
CA ASP A 220 -6.16 17.77 7.91
C ASP A 220 -5.54 18.05 9.29
N ALA A 221 -5.14 17.02 10.02
CA ALA A 221 -4.48 17.16 11.31
C ALA A 221 -3.03 17.66 11.19
N ILE A 222 -2.31 17.26 10.13
CA ILE A 222 -0.93 17.68 9.86
C ILE A 222 -0.89 19.14 9.35
N ASP A 223 -1.91 19.57 8.61
CA ASP A 223 -2.03 20.91 8.02
C ASP A 223 -0.79 21.32 7.22
N ASN A 224 -0.32 20.43 6.34
CA ASN A 224 0.83 20.67 5.48
C ASN A 224 0.43 20.73 3.98
N PRO A 225 0.85 21.77 3.23
CA PRO A 225 0.51 21.89 1.82
C PRO A 225 0.96 20.72 0.93
N ALA A 226 2.10 20.09 1.24
CA ALA A 226 2.61 18.96 0.45
C ALA A 226 1.77 17.70 0.66
N THR A 227 1.38 17.39 1.90
CA THR A 227 0.50 16.24 2.19
C THR A 227 -0.89 16.46 1.61
N TYR A 228 -1.39 17.70 1.63
CA TYR A 228 -2.65 18.05 0.97
C TYR A 228 -2.58 17.86 -0.54
N HIS A 229 -1.47 18.26 -1.18
CA HIS A 229 -1.26 18.03 -2.60
C HIS A 229 -1.21 16.52 -2.94
N CYS A 230 -0.50 15.71 -2.15
CA CYS A 230 -0.47 14.26 -2.34
C CYS A 230 -1.87 13.64 -2.24
N TYR A 231 -2.64 14.03 -1.22
CA TYR A 231 -4.04 13.60 -1.05
C TYR A 231 -4.89 13.96 -2.26
N GLU A 232 -4.87 15.23 -2.68
CA GLU A 232 -5.65 15.71 -3.82
C GLU A 232 -5.31 14.92 -5.10
N GLY A 233 -4.03 14.61 -5.32
CA GLY A 233 -3.59 13.79 -6.46
C GLY A 233 -4.06 12.33 -6.40
N LEU A 234 -4.07 11.73 -5.21
CA LEU A 234 -4.58 10.36 -5.00
C LEU A 234 -6.10 10.31 -5.16
N GLU A 235 -6.83 11.27 -4.58
CA GLU A 235 -8.28 11.37 -4.72
C GLU A 235 -8.69 11.56 -6.18
N TYR A 236 -7.97 12.39 -6.94
CA TYR A 236 -8.21 12.54 -8.37
C TYR A 236 -8.01 11.22 -9.13
N LYS A 237 -6.91 10.49 -8.89
CA LYS A 237 -6.66 9.17 -9.49
C LYS A 237 -7.73 8.14 -9.11
N TYR A 238 -8.12 8.08 -7.85
CA TYR A 238 -9.22 7.23 -7.38
C TYR A 238 -10.51 7.51 -8.16
N ASN A 239 -10.89 8.78 -8.30
CA ASN A 239 -12.09 9.17 -9.04
C ASN A 239 -11.98 8.85 -10.54
N ILE A 240 -10.81 8.95 -11.17
CA ILE A 240 -10.59 8.51 -12.57
C ILE A 240 -10.92 7.03 -12.71
N ILE A 241 -10.36 6.19 -11.83
CA ILE A 241 -10.55 4.73 -11.91
C ILE A 241 -12.03 4.40 -11.68
N ARG A 242 -12.67 5.01 -10.68
CA ARG A 242 -14.09 4.83 -10.36
C ARG A 242 -15.00 5.28 -11.51
N PHE A 243 -14.75 6.43 -12.12
CA PHE A 243 -15.49 6.93 -13.28
C PHE A 243 -15.38 5.97 -14.47
N ASN A 244 -14.16 5.55 -14.80
CA ASN A 244 -13.92 4.65 -15.93
C ASN A 244 -14.56 3.27 -15.70
N LEU A 245 -14.53 2.75 -14.46
CA LEU A 245 -15.20 1.50 -14.09
C LEU A 245 -16.71 1.60 -14.33
N TYR A 246 -17.35 2.67 -13.87
CA TYR A 246 -18.78 2.89 -14.09
C TYR A 246 -19.11 3.08 -15.57
N LEU A 247 -18.30 3.82 -16.32
CA LEU A 247 -18.49 4.03 -17.75
C LEU A 247 -18.40 2.70 -18.53
N GLN A 248 -17.43 1.84 -18.21
CA GLN A 248 -17.29 0.51 -18.83
C GLN A 248 -18.47 -0.43 -18.53
N GLN A 249 -19.11 -0.28 -17.38
CA GLN A 249 -20.32 -1.02 -16.99
C GLN A 249 -21.61 -0.32 -17.40
N ASP A 250 -21.52 0.79 -18.13
CA ASP A 250 -22.65 1.58 -18.59
C ASP A 250 -23.51 2.22 -17.47
N ARG A 251 -22.93 2.40 -16.28
CA ARG A 251 -23.55 2.92 -15.05
C ARG A 251 -23.52 4.44 -14.99
N LEU A 252 -24.21 5.10 -15.93
CA LEU A 252 -24.14 6.56 -16.11
C LEU A 252 -24.65 7.38 -14.90
N LYS A 253 -25.56 6.83 -14.09
CA LYS A 253 -26.09 7.54 -12.91
C LYS A 253 -24.99 7.73 -11.86
N GLU A 254 -24.17 6.70 -11.66
CA GLU A 254 -23.04 6.73 -10.74
C GLU A 254 -21.87 7.56 -11.27
N CYS A 255 -21.75 7.74 -12.59
CA CYS A 255 -20.76 8.63 -13.19
C CYS A 255 -21.01 10.11 -12.88
N GLU A 256 -22.26 10.56 -12.74
CA GLU A 256 -22.62 11.98 -12.54
C GLU A 256 -21.89 12.66 -11.36
N PRO A 257 -21.92 12.13 -10.12
CA PRO A 257 -21.19 12.75 -9.02
C PRO A 257 -19.67 12.69 -9.18
N VAL A 258 -19.15 11.65 -9.84
CA VAL A 258 -17.70 11.45 -10.01
C VAL A 258 -17.13 12.42 -11.04
N ILE A 259 -17.81 12.61 -12.19
CA ILE A 259 -17.35 13.53 -13.23
C ILE A 259 -17.33 14.99 -12.75
N ARG A 260 -18.25 15.37 -11.85
CA ARG A 260 -18.23 16.71 -11.24
C ARG A 260 -16.94 16.93 -10.44
N LYS A 261 -16.59 15.99 -9.55
CA LYS A 261 -15.33 16.05 -8.79
C LYS A 261 -14.11 16.14 -9.69
N LEU A 262 -14.10 15.38 -10.79
CA LEU A 262 -13.00 15.39 -11.76
C LEU A 262 -12.86 16.75 -12.46
N LEU A 263 -13.96 17.32 -12.95
CA LEU A 263 -13.95 18.64 -13.59
C LEU A 263 -13.56 19.75 -12.60
N GLU A 264 -14.08 19.71 -11.37
CA GLU A 264 -13.76 20.64 -10.29
C GLU A 264 -12.26 20.58 -9.95
N PHE A 265 -11.67 19.39 -9.91
CA PHE A 265 -10.25 19.23 -9.67
C PHE A 265 -9.41 19.86 -10.79
N GLU A 266 -9.69 19.50 -12.04
CA GLU A 266 -8.89 19.97 -13.19
C GLU A 266 -8.97 21.50 -13.33
N VAL A 267 -10.15 22.10 -13.09
CA VAL A 267 -10.33 23.55 -13.20
C VAL A 267 -9.66 24.28 -12.04
N LYS A 268 -9.72 23.73 -10.82
CA LYS A 268 -9.04 24.28 -9.63
C LYS A 268 -7.53 24.23 -9.78
N LYS A 269 -6.99 23.16 -10.37
CA LYS A 269 -5.55 23.00 -10.62
C LYS A 269 -5.06 23.78 -11.84
N ASN A 270 -5.98 24.34 -12.63
CA ASN A 270 -5.67 25.04 -13.86
C ASN A 270 -4.73 24.22 -14.76
N LEU A 271 -5.06 22.93 -14.95
CA LEU A 271 -4.26 22.04 -15.78
C LEU A 271 -4.23 22.57 -17.21
N ASP A 272 -3.07 22.53 -17.86
CA ASP A 272 -2.97 22.81 -19.29
C ASP A 272 -3.72 21.76 -20.13
N PHE A 273 -3.94 22.08 -21.40
CA PHE A 273 -4.73 21.24 -22.31
C PHE A 273 -4.18 19.80 -22.42
N ASP A 274 -2.87 19.62 -22.43
CA ASP A 274 -2.23 18.30 -22.59
C ASP A 274 -2.38 17.43 -21.33
N ASN A 275 -2.64 18.06 -20.18
CA ASN A 275 -2.82 17.40 -18.89
C ASN A 275 -4.29 17.28 -18.45
N GLN A 276 -5.24 17.81 -19.22
CA GLN A 276 -6.69 17.67 -18.98
C GLN A 276 -7.21 16.34 -19.51
N ASN A 277 -7.94 15.59 -18.68
CA ASN A 277 -8.63 14.36 -19.12
C ASN A 277 -10.11 14.62 -19.44
N TYR A 278 -10.75 15.58 -18.76
CA TYR A 278 -12.21 15.75 -18.80
C TYR A 278 -12.67 17.15 -19.21
N LEU A 279 -11.96 18.21 -18.83
CA LEU A 279 -12.39 19.60 -19.09
C LEU A 279 -12.59 19.90 -20.57
N TRP A 280 -11.70 19.39 -21.44
CA TRP A 280 -11.77 19.63 -22.87
C TRP A 280 -13.11 19.16 -23.48
N VAL A 281 -13.75 18.12 -22.90
CA VAL A 281 -15.02 17.57 -23.41
C VAL A 281 -16.19 18.55 -23.23
N LEU A 282 -16.10 19.50 -22.29
CA LEU A 282 -17.10 20.55 -22.13
C LEU A 282 -17.28 21.37 -23.42
N THR A 283 -16.20 21.62 -24.15
CA THR A 283 -16.25 22.35 -25.43
C THR A 283 -17.11 21.61 -26.46
N THR A 284 -17.08 20.26 -26.45
CA THR A 284 -17.84 19.41 -27.38
C THR A 284 -19.36 19.42 -27.12
N ILE A 285 -19.78 19.89 -25.95
CA ILE A 285 -21.19 20.10 -25.58
C ILE A 285 -21.57 21.59 -25.56
N GLY A 286 -20.70 22.46 -26.08
CA GLY A 286 -20.94 23.91 -26.18
C GLY A 286 -20.78 24.66 -24.85
N VAL A 287 -20.03 24.11 -23.89
CA VAL A 287 -19.75 24.76 -22.60
C VAL A 287 -18.28 25.18 -22.56
N VAL A 288 -18.03 26.45 -22.25
CA VAL A 288 -16.67 26.97 -22.08
C VAL A 288 -16.09 26.43 -20.77
N PRO A 289 -14.91 25.79 -20.75
CA PRO A 289 -14.26 25.35 -19.52
C PRO A 289 -13.88 26.58 -18.67
N SER A 290 -14.60 26.81 -17.58
CA SER A 290 -14.30 27.85 -16.58
C SER A 290 -14.78 27.39 -15.21
N PRO A 291 -14.21 27.92 -14.10
CA PRO A 291 -14.68 27.58 -12.76
C PRO A 291 -16.19 27.80 -12.64
N GLU A 292 -16.68 28.96 -13.05
CA GLU A 292 -18.10 29.33 -13.00
C GLU A 292 -18.99 28.31 -13.71
N ASN A 293 -18.63 27.90 -14.93
CA ASN A 293 -19.42 26.96 -15.70
C ASN A 293 -19.38 25.54 -15.10
N VAL A 294 -18.22 25.11 -14.59
CA VAL A 294 -18.04 23.78 -13.98
C VAL A 294 -18.93 23.63 -12.74
N PHE A 295 -18.96 24.63 -11.85
CA PHE A 295 -19.77 24.59 -10.63
C PHE A 295 -21.28 24.64 -10.91
N HIS A 296 -21.71 25.22 -12.04
CA HIS A 296 -23.12 25.40 -12.39
C HIS A 296 -23.63 24.46 -13.50
N LEU A 297 -22.91 23.37 -13.80
CA LEU A 297 -23.35 22.39 -14.80
C LEU A 297 -24.71 21.79 -14.44
N THR A 298 -25.69 21.96 -15.32
CA THR A 298 -27.02 21.38 -15.20
C THR A 298 -26.99 19.86 -15.39
N LYS A 299 -28.00 19.15 -14.84
CA LYS A 299 -28.16 17.71 -15.09
C LYS A 299 -28.24 17.37 -16.58
N GLY A 300 -28.83 18.25 -17.40
CA GLY A 300 -28.91 18.08 -18.85
C GLY A 300 -27.53 18.15 -19.52
N GLN A 301 -26.68 19.09 -19.11
CA GLN A 301 -25.30 19.19 -19.61
C GLN A 301 -24.45 17.99 -19.18
N ILE A 302 -24.57 17.53 -17.93
CA ILE A 302 -23.87 16.32 -17.47
C ILE A 302 -24.30 15.09 -18.27
N ARG A 303 -25.60 14.92 -18.55
CA ARG A 303 -26.06 13.79 -19.39
C ARG A 303 -25.46 13.85 -20.79
N LYS A 304 -25.41 15.04 -21.42
CA LYS A 304 -24.76 15.21 -22.74
C LYS A 304 -23.27 14.88 -22.67
N LEU A 305 -22.58 15.33 -21.61
CA LEU A 305 -21.17 15.03 -21.36
C LEU A 305 -20.91 13.54 -21.25
N LEU A 306 -21.69 12.84 -20.42
CA LEU A 306 -21.59 11.38 -20.23
C LEU A 306 -21.90 10.63 -21.52
N GLN A 307 -22.86 11.09 -22.32
CA GLN A 307 -23.13 10.53 -23.63
C GLN A 307 -21.92 10.65 -24.56
N LYS A 308 -21.21 11.80 -24.55
CA LYS A 308 -19.98 11.96 -25.34
C LYS A 308 -18.90 10.95 -24.94
N PHE A 309 -18.68 10.73 -23.65
CA PHE A 309 -17.74 9.71 -23.17
C PHE A 309 -18.16 8.30 -23.60
N ARG A 310 -19.44 7.96 -23.50
CA ARG A 310 -19.98 6.68 -23.97
C ARG A 310 -19.75 6.51 -25.48
N ASP A 311 -20.08 7.52 -26.29
CA ASP A 311 -19.92 7.50 -27.75
C ASP A 311 -18.44 7.33 -28.14
N MET A 312 -17.53 8.03 -27.46
CA MET A 312 -16.09 7.89 -27.66
C MET A 312 -15.60 6.48 -27.35
N GLN A 313 -16.03 5.91 -26.23
CA GLN A 313 -15.66 4.54 -25.85
C GLN A 313 -16.18 3.50 -26.86
N GLN A 314 -17.36 3.71 -27.43
CA GLN A 314 -17.98 2.82 -28.41
C GLN A 314 -17.44 3.02 -29.83
N SER A 315 -16.71 4.11 -30.09
CA SER A 315 -16.08 4.36 -31.39
C SER A 315 -15.05 3.29 -31.75
N ASN A 316 -14.77 3.13 -33.05
CA ASN A 316 -13.75 2.18 -33.52
C ASN A 316 -12.36 2.43 -32.89
N ILE A 317 -12.03 3.69 -32.61
CA ILE A 317 -10.76 4.06 -31.95
C ILE A 317 -10.78 3.60 -30.49
N GLY A 318 -11.82 3.96 -29.73
CA GLY A 318 -11.96 3.56 -28.33
C GLY A 318 -12.02 2.05 -28.12
N GLN A 319 -12.68 1.32 -29.04
CA GLN A 319 -12.71 -0.15 -29.00
C GLN A 319 -11.33 -0.76 -29.26
N ARG A 320 -10.56 -0.25 -30.23
CA ARG A 320 -9.20 -0.73 -30.50
C ARG A 320 -8.27 -0.49 -29.33
N GLU A 321 -8.29 0.72 -28.77
CA GLU A 321 -7.51 1.05 -27.57
C GLU A 321 -7.87 0.12 -26.40
N THR A 322 -9.16 -0.12 -26.17
CA THR A 322 -9.63 -1.05 -25.13
C THR A 322 -9.08 -2.47 -25.35
N GLN A 323 -9.14 -2.98 -26.59
CA GLN A 323 -8.63 -4.31 -26.93
C GLN A 323 -7.12 -4.42 -26.72
N GLU A 324 -6.34 -3.40 -27.12
CA GLU A 324 -4.89 -3.39 -26.93
C GLU A 324 -4.53 -3.39 -25.43
N ILE A 325 -5.25 -2.63 -24.62
CA ILE A 325 -5.08 -2.60 -23.16
C ILE A 325 -5.41 -3.97 -22.56
N GLN A 326 -6.56 -4.55 -22.91
CA GLN A 326 -6.99 -5.86 -22.42
C GLN A 326 -5.98 -6.97 -22.75
N GLN A 327 -5.40 -6.95 -23.96
CA GLN A 327 -4.36 -7.91 -24.34
C GLN A 327 -3.10 -7.81 -23.47
N ARG A 328 -2.73 -6.60 -23.02
CA ARG A 328 -1.55 -6.38 -22.16
C ARG A 328 -1.75 -6.88 -20.72
N VAL A 329 -2.99 -6.91 -20.25
CA VAL A 329 -3.36 -7.38 -18.89
C VAL A 329 -4.03 -8.75 -18.88
N ALA A 330 -4.04 -9.44 -20.02
CA ALA A 330 -4.68 -10.74 -20.17
C ALA A 330 -3.95 -11.81 -19.34
N LEU A 331 -4.74 -12.59 -18.61
CA LEU A 331 -4.27 -13.75 -17.86
C LEU A 331 -3.99 -14.92 -18.80
N MET A 332 -2.86 -15.58 -18.59
CA MET A 332 -2.46 -16.70 -19.46
C MET A 332 -3.09 -18.01 -19.01
N GLN A 333 -3.39 -18.90 -19.96
CA GLN A 333 -3.85 -20.25 -19.66
C GLN A 333 -2.68 -21.24 -19.76
N CYS A 334 -2.60 -22.17 -18.80
CA CYS A 334 -1.61 -23.24 -18.83
C CYS A 334 -1.90 -24.19 -20.00
N SER A 335 -0.95 -24.33 -20.93
CA SER A 335 -1.13 -25.19 -22.12
C SER A 335 -1.22 -26.68 -21.83
N SER A 336 -0.93 -27.12 -20.60
CA SER A 336 -1.01 -28.54 -20.22
C SER A 336 -2.28 -28.92 -19.46
N CYS A 337 -2.70 -28.11 -18.49
CA CYS A 337 -3.84 -28.42 -17.62
C CYS A 337 -5.05 -27.50 -17.80
N GLY A 338 -4.94 -26.44 -18.60
CA GLY A 338 -6.03 -25.51 -18.87
C GLY A 338 -6.36 -24.56 -17.72
N VAL A 339 -5.62 -24.60 -16.60
CA VAL A 339 -5.84 -23.65 -15.50
C VAL A 339 -5.42 -22.25 -15.93
N ASN A 340 -6.20 -21.24 -15.54
CA ASN A 340 -5.88 -19.85 -15.81
C ASN A 340 -4.95 -19.29 -14.74
N GLU A 341 -4.09 -18.36 -15.16
CA GLU A 341 -3.22 -17.60 -14.30
C GLU A 341 -4.03 -16.75 -13.32
N GLY A 342 -3.58 -16.63 -12.07
CA GLY A 342 -4.26 -15.79 -11.07
C GLY A 342 -3.88 -14.33 -11.22
N SER A 343 -2.61 -14.03 -11.52
CA SER A 343 -2.10 -12.68 -11.73
C SER A 343 -1.11 -12.63 -12.87
N ILE A 344 -1.03 -11.47 -13.55
CA ILE A 344 -0.12 -11.26 -14.68
C ILE A 344 1.30 -11.73 -14.36
N GLY A 345 1.84 -12.63 -15.17
CA GLY A 345 3.24 -13.07 -15.13
C GLY A 345 3.59 -14.09 -14.04
N GLU A 346 2.60 -14.67 -13.38
CA GLU A 346 2.73 -15.80 -12.46
C GLU A 346 3.20 -17.07 -13.21
N PHE A 347 2.66 -17.35 -14.39
CA PHE A 347 3.02 -18.50 -15.21
C PHE A 347 4.31 -18.26 -15.97
N LYS A 348 5.06 -19.34 -16.21
CA LYS A 348 6.32 -19.28 -16.95
C LYS A 348 6.09 -19.60 -18.42
N ALA A 349 6.52 -18.69 -19.27
CA ALA A 349 6.56 -18.92 -20.71
C ALA A 349 7.59 -20.01 -21.04
N CYS A 350 7.35 -20.77 -22.10
CA CYS A 350 8.35 -21.67 -22.65
C CYS A 350 9.64 -20.89 -22.99
N SER A 351 10.77 -21.33 -22.46
CA SER A 351 12.05 -20.63 -22.63
C SER A 351 12.58 -20.62 -24.07
N ARG A 352 12.06 -21.50 -24.95
CA ARG A 352 12.45 -21.57 -26.37
C ARG A 352 11.64 -20.64 -27.27
N CYS A 353 10.31 -20.77 -27.23
CA CYS A 353 9.43 -20.03 -28.14
C CYS A 353 8.76 -18.82 -27.48
N SER A 354 8.60 -18.86 -26.15
CA SER A 354 7.81 -17.92 -25.35
C SER A 354 6.39 -17.65 -25.88
N LYS A 355 5.81 -18.59 -26.64
CA LYS A 355 4.45 -18.48 -27.21
C LYS A 355 3.39 -19.14 -26.33
N ILE A 356 3.80 -20.02 -25.43
CA ILE A 356 2.92 -20.77 -24.54
C ILE A 356 3.39 -20.68 -23.09
N TYR A 357 2.47 -20.91 -22.16
CA TYR A 357 2.66 -20.66 -20.74
C TYR A 357 2.30 -21.89 -19.91
N TYR A 358 2.98 -22.05 -18.79
CA TYR A 358 2.79 -23.16 -17.88
C TYR A 358 2.73 -22.69 -16.42
N CYS A 359 1.77 -23.22 -15.66
CA CYS A 359 1.66 -22.97 -14.23
C CYS A 359 2.78 -23.64 -13.41
N SER A 360 3.42 -24.68 -13.96
CA SER A 360 4.49 -25.41 -13.28
C SER A 360 5.45 -26.08 -14.26
N ARG A 361 6.64 -26.46 -13.76
CA ARG A 361 7.60 -27.27 -14.51
C ARG A 361 7.03 -28.66 -14.86
N ASP A 362 6.14 -29.19 -14.05
CA ASP A 362 5.55 -30.51 -14.29
C ASP A 362 4.54 -30.46 -15.44
N CYS A 363 3.73 -29.39 -15.51
CA CYS A 363 2.88 -29.11 -16.67
C CYS A 363 3.70 -28.93 -17.95
N GLN A 364 4.82 -28.20 -17.88
CA GLN A 364 5.73 -28.08 -19.03
C GLN A 364 6.28 -29.43 -19.48
N LYS A 365 6.75 -30.28 -18.55
CA LYS A 365 7.28 -31.62 -18.88
C LYS A 365 6.21 -32.53 -19.49
N LYS A 366 4.98 -32.47 -18.97
CA LYS A 366 3.85 -33.25 -19.47
C LYS A 366 3.52 -32.90 -20.92
N ASP A 367 3.42 -31.60 -21.22
CA ASP A 367 3.13 -31.10 -22.56
C ASP A 367 4.35 -31.14 -23.51
N TRP A 368 5.58 -31.24 -23.00
CA TRP A 368 6.78 -31.24 -23.85
C TRP A 368 6.76 -32.31 -24.94
N LYS A 369 6.16 -33.48 -24.69
CA LYS A 369 6.08 -34.58 -25.68
C LYS A 369 5.32 -34.16 -26.95
N THR A 370 4.30 -33.33 -26.79
CA THR A 370 3.46 -32.78 -27.86
C THR A 370 4.02 -31.46 -28.37
N HIS A 371 4.26 -30.49 -27.48
CA HIS A 371 4.72 -29.15 -27.83
C HIS A 371 6.06 -29.13 -28.57
N LYS A 372 7.01 -30.02 -28.25
CA LYS A 372 8.35 -30.03 -28.88
C LYS A 372 8.29 -30.11 -30.41
N LYS A 373 7.24 -30.68 -30.98
CA LYS A 373 7.05 -30.83 -32.43
C LYS A 373 6.74 -29.52 -33.14
N VAL A 374 6.18 -28.54 -32.41
CA VAL A 374 5.75 -27.23 -32.92
C VAL A 374 6.53 -26.07 -32.26
N CYS A 375 7.48 -26.38 -31.39
CA CYS A 375 8.26 -25.40 -30.63
C CYS A 375 9.38 -24.82 -31.49
N ASN A 376 9.18 -23.60 -32.01
CA ASN A 376 10.18 -22.87 -32.79
C ASN A 376 10.82 -21.75 -31.96
N LYS A 377 12.14 -21.56 -32.14
CA LYS A 377 12.89 -20.51 -31.44
C LYS A 377 12.35 -19.13 -31.83
N LYS A 378 12.28 -18.26 -30.81
CA LYS A 378 11.74 -16.91 -30.91
C LYS A 378 12.55 -16.01 -31.85
#